data_AF-A0A8T4YM40-F1
#
_entry.id   AF-A0A8T4YM40-F1
#
_cell.length_a   1.000
_cell.length_b   1.000
_cell.length_c   1.000
_cell.angle_alpha   90.00
_cell.angle_beta   90.00
_cell.angle_gamma   90.00
#
_symmetry.space_group_name_H-M   'P 1'
#
loop_
_entity.id
_entity.type
_entity.pdbx_description
1 polymer ?
#
loop_
_entity_poly.entity_id
_entity_poly.type
_entity_poly.pdbx_seq_one_letter_code
_entity_poly.pdbx_strand_id
1 'polypeptide(L)'
;MSIKWAKKLSAQCEVEPDVLESMLKELSSSCGGDTEIAKLIIEELTTSCGFKEKDLKKFVREVANNCPIDVKKLHEEILKAQGNKEMALQAVYKSSIR
;
A
#
# COMPACT_ATOMS: atom_id res chain seq x y z
N MET A 1 -2.13 -14.71 10.08
CA MET A 1 -2.20 -14.86 8.61
C MET A 1 -1.32 -13.86 7.83
N SER A 2 -0.68 -12.88 8.47
CA SER A 2 0.11 -11.84 7.79
C SER A 2 1.57 -12.23 7.47
N ILE A 3 2.23 -13.01 8.33
CA ILE A 3 3.62 -13.48 8.14
C ILE A 3 3.88 -14.20 6.81
N LYS A 4 3.01 -15.11 6.35
CA LYS A 4 3.23 -15.86 5.10
C LYS A 4 3.19 -14.94 3.87
N TRP A 5 2.31 -13.95 3.90
CA TRP A 5 2.19 -12.93 2.85
C TRP A 5 3.42 -12.00 2.85
N ALA A 6 3.80 -11.48 4.02
CA ALA A 6 4.95 -10.59 4.15
C ALA A 6 6.25 -11.28 3.70
N LYS A 7 6.47 -12.55 4.06
CA LYS A 7 7.63 -13.33 3.59
C LYS A 7 7.64 -13.53 2.07
N LYS A 8 6.47 -13.71 1.45
CA LYS A 8 6.36 -13.87 -0.01
C LYS A 8 6.68 -12.56 -0.74
N LEU A 9 6.21 -11.41 -0.25
CA LEU A 9 6.55 -10.11 -0.83
C LEU A 9 8.00 -9.74 -0.58
N SER A 10 8.49 -10.02 0.62
CA SER A 10 9.89 -9.80 1.01
C SER A 10 10.86 -10.52 0.06
N ALA A 11 10.56 -11.78 -0.26
CA ALA A 11 11.34 -12.57 -1.22
C ALA A 11 11.25 -12.05 -2.66
N GLN A 12 10.22 -11.27 -3.01
CA GLN A 12 10.07 -10.69 -4.34
C GLN A 12 10.83 -9.36 -4.47
N CYS A 13 10.78 -8.48 -3.46
CA CYS A 13 11.23 -7.08 -3.61
C CYS A 13 12.25 -6.57 -2.59
N GLU A 14 12.99 -7.46 -1.91
CA GLU A 14 14.02 -7.08 -0.91
C GLU A 14 13.47 -6.11 0.17
N VAL A 15 12.21 -6.30 0.57
CA VAL A 15 11.57 -5.53 1.65
C VAL A 15 11.51 -6.40 2.91
N GLU A 16 11.79 -5.87 4.10
CA GLU A 16 11.72 -6.69 5.30
C GLU A 16 10.27 -7.12 5.63
N PRO A 17 10.05 -8.39 6.05
CA PRO A 17 8.71 -8.88 6.37
C PRO A 17 8.04 -8.09 7.51
N ASP A 18 8.81 -7.75 8.55
CA ASP A 18 8.35 -6.95 9.69
C ASP A 18 7.88 -5.55 9.28
N VAL A 19 8.52 -4.99 8.25
CA VAL A 19 8.15 -3.70 7.69
C VAL A 19 6.80 -3.80 6.95
N LEU A 20 6.62 -4.84 6.13
CA LEU A 20 5.35 -5.10 5.44
C LEU A 20 4.19 -5.33 6.43
N GLU A 21 4.42 -6.05 7.53
CA GLU A 21 3.40 -6.25 8.56
C GLU A 21 3.05 -4.95 9.30
N SER A 22 4.05 -4.13 9.61
CA SER A 22 3.83 -2.82 10.22
C SER A 22 3.01 -1.90 9.30
N MET A 23 3.36 -1.87 8.02
CA MET A 23 2.64 -1.10 7.00
C MET A 23 1.20 -1.54 6.86
N LEU A 24 0.97 -2.85 6.79
CA LEU A 24 -0.36 -3.43 6.69
C LEU A 24 -1.24 -3.01 7.87
N LYS A 25 -0.68 -3.05 9.08
CA LYS A 25 -1.39 -2.67 10.30
C LYS A 25 -1.71 -1.17 10.32
N GLU A 26 -0.77 -0.33 9.88
CA GLU A 26 -0.95 1.12 9.80
C GLU A 26 -2.05 1.49 8.80
N LEU A 27 -1.98 0.96 7.57
CA LEU A 27 -3.01 1.15 6.54
C LEU A 27 -4.37 0.63 6.98
N SER A 28 -4.44 -0.60 7.50
CA SER A 28 -5.70 -1.19 7.94
C SER A 28 -6.33 -0.37 9.07
N SER A 29 -5.54 0.14 10.02
CA SER A 29 -6.06 0.99 11.10
C SER A 29 -6.56 2.35 10.62
N SER A 30 -5.99 2.90 9.54
CA SER A 30 -6.39 4.21 8.98
C SER A 30 -7.52 4.10 7.96
N CYS A 31 -7.55 3.04 7.16
CA CYS A 31 -8.50 2.83 6.07
C CYS A 31 -9.70 1.97 6.50
N GLY A 32 -10.43 2.41 7.53
CA GLY A 32 -11.69 1.80 7.94
C GLY A 32 -11.58 0.37 8.50
N GLY A 33 -10.38 -0.10 8.86
CA GLY A 33 -10.16 -1.45 9.36
C GLY A 33 -9.93 -2.50 8.28
N ASP A 34 -9.96 -2.14 6.99
CA ASP A 34 -9.99 -3.14 5.91
C ASP A 34 -8.59 -3.67 5.58
N THR A 35 -8.25 -4.82 6.15
CA THR A 35 -6.94 -5.46 5.98
C THR A 35 -6.76 -6.04 4.57
N GLU A 36 -7.83 -6.40 3.87
CA GLU A 36 -7.71 -6.96 2.51
C GLU A 36 -7.30 -5.86 1.52
N ILE A 37 -7.93 -4.69 1.59
CA ILE A 37 -7.56 -3.58 0.72
C ILE A 37 -6.14 -3.10 1.03
N ALA A 38 -5.77 -3.01 2.30
CA ALA A 38 -4.42 -2.64 2.72
C ALA A 38 -3.36 -3.61 2.16
N LYS A 39 -3.63 -4.92 2.12
CA LYS A 39 -2.75 -5.90 1.48
C LYS A 39 -2.64 -5.66 -0.02
N LEU A 40 -3.76 -5.51 -0.71
CA LEU A 40 -3.78 -5.32 -2.16
C LEU A 40 -3.01 -4.08 -2.59
N ILE A 41 -3.11 -2.99 -1.83
CA ILE A 41 -2.34 -1.76 -2.08
C ILE A 41 -0.83 -2.06 -1.96
N ILE A 42 -0.40 -2.70 -0.88
CA ILE A 42 1.02 -3.01 -0.68
C ILE A 42 1.50 -3.99 -1.75
N GLU A 43 0.72 -5.01 -2.09
CA GLU A 43 1.01 -5.95 -3.17
C GLU A 43 1.24 -5.22 -4.49
N GLU A 44 0.32 -4.36 -4.90
CA GLU A 44 0.41 -3.64 -6.17
C GLU A 44 1.66 -2.74 -6.25
N LEU A 45 2.00 -2.06 -5.15
CA LEU A 45 3.21 -1.24 -5.07
C LEU A 45 4.48 -2.08 -5.12
N THR A 46 4.41 -3.33 -4.64
CA THR A 46 5.50 -4.29 -4.75
C THR A 46 5.47 -5.11 -6.04
N THR A 47 4.41 -5.09 -6.86
CA THR A 47 4.33 -5.92 -8.08
C THR A 47 5.49 -5.69 -9.04
N SER A 48 5.98 -4.44 -9.14
CA SER A 48 7.12 -4.07 -10.00
C SER A 48 8.46 -4.08 -9.27
N CYS A 49 8.48 -4.30 -7.95
CA CYS A 49 9.61 -4.03 -7.06
C CYS A 49 10.27 -2.65 -7.27
N GLY A 50 9.56 -1.70 -7.90
CA GLY A 50 10.06 -0.35 -8.16
C GLY A 50 10.14 0.52 -6.89
N PHE A 51 9.53 0.06 -5.80
CA PHE A 51 9.53 0.72 -4.52
C PHE A 51 10.60 0.15 -3.61
N LYS A 52 11.55 1.00 -3.22
CA LYS A 52 12.43 0.72 -2.08
C LYS A 52 11.62 0.73 -0.80
N GLU A 53 12.04 -0.03 0.20
CA GLU A 53 11.39 -0.09 1.51
C GLU A 53 11.05 1.31 2.10
N LYS A 54 12.00 2.25 2.02
CA LYS A 54 11.80 3.63 2.50
C LYS A 54 10.66 4.35 1.77
N ASP A 55 10.57 4.16 0.45
CA ASP A 55 9.54 4.76 -0.38
C ASP A 55 8.18 4.11 -0.12
N LEU A 56 8.16 2.78 -0.01
CA LEU A 56 6.98 2.01 0.36
C LEU A 56 6.45 2.50 1.72
N LYS A 57 7.33 2.75 2.68
CA LYS A 57 6.95 3.17 4.04
C LYS A 57 6.41 4.58 4.06
N LYS A 58 7.02 5.47 3.27
CA LYS A 58 6.53 6.83 3.10
C LYS A 58 5.16 6.82 2.42
N PHE A 59 4.99 6.03 1.36
CA PHE A 59 3.73 5.87 0.64
C PHE A 59 2.62 5.41 1.57
N VAL A 60 2.84 4.30 2.29
CA VAL A 60 1.90 3.74 3.25
C VAL A 60 1.47 4.77 4.29
N ARG A 61 2.42 5.55 4.82
CA ARG A 61 2.11 6.66 5.73
C ARG A 61 1.27 7.74 5.08
N GLU A 62 1.58 8.12 3.84
CA GLU A 62 0.78 9.11 3.11
C GLU A 62 -0.64 8.61 2.88
N VAL A 63 -0.82 7.35 2.51
CA VAL A 63 -2.15 6.73 2.35
C VAL A 63 -2.87 6.61 3.67
N ALA A 64 -2.20 6.17 4.73
CA ALA A 64 -2.81 6.05 6.05
C ALA A 64 -3.28 7.42 6.57
N ASN A 65 -2.50 8.48 6.38
CA ASN A 65 -2.90 9.83 6.78
C ASN A 65 -4.02 10.42 5.90
N ASN A 66 -3.99 10.10 4.60
CA ASN A 66 -4.94 10.60 3.63
C ASN A 66 -5.88 9.49 3.18
N CYS A 67 -6.27 8.57 4.06
CA CYS A 67 -7.03 7.43 3.56
C CYS A 67 -8.40 7.93 3.08
N PRO A 68 -8.73 7.74 1.80
CA PRO A 68 -9.99 8.18 1.26
C PRO A 68 -11.13 7.39 1.91
N ILE A 69 -12.27 8.06 2.06
CA ILE A 69 -13.49 7.43 2.56
C ILE A 69 -13.86 6.22 1.68
N ASP A 70 -13.52 6.28 0.39
CA ASP A 70 -13.73 5.21 -0.57
C ASP A 70 -12.41 4.46 -0.88
N VAL A 71 -12.06 3.52 -0.01
CA VAL A 71 -10.85 2.70 -0.14
C VAL A 71 -10.92 1.78 -1.38
N LYS A 72 -12.12 1.45 -1.87
CA LYS A 72 -12.29 0.66 -3.10
C LYS A 72 -11.84 1.48 -4.32
N LYS A 73 -12.29 2.74 -4.39
CA LYS A 73 -11.86 3.66 -5.44
C LYS A 73 -10.34 3.88 -5.42
N LEU A 74 -9.74 3.96 -4.23
CA LEU A 74 -8.29 4.02 -4.09
C LEU A 74 -7.61 2.79 -4.69
N HIS A 75 -8.11 1.60 -4.38
CA HIS A 75 -7.56 0.36 -4.91
C HIS A 75 -7.61 0.33 -6.44
N GLU A 76 -8.73 0.73 -7.06
CA GLU A 76 -8.85 0.83 -8.52
C GLU A 76 -7.85 1.81 -9.15
N GLU A 77 -7.64 2.98 -8.53
CA GLU A 77 -6.68 3.95 -9.03
C GLU A 77 -5.23 3.49 -8.83
N ILE A 78 -4.93 2.74 -7.76
CA ILE A 78 -3.62 2.13 -7.55
C ILE A 78 -3.39 0.98 -8.55
N LEU A 79 -4.41 0.18 -8.87
CA LEU A 79 -4.32 -0.83 -9.94
C LEU A 79 -4.03 -0.19 -11.30
N LYS A 80 -4.63 0.97 -11.60
CA LYS A 80 -4.30 1.73 -12.82
C LYS A 80 -2.86 2.24 -12.82
N ALA A 81 -2.25 2.43 -11.65
CA ALA A 81 -0.87 2.85 -11.57
C ALA A 81 0.12 1.74 -11.99
N GLN A 82 -0.27 0.46 -11.96
CA GLN A 82 0.56 -0.68 -12.40
C GLN A 82 1.98 -0.65 -11.79
N GLY A 83 2.08 -0.38 -10.49
CA GLY A 83 3.37 -0.24 -9.80
C GLY A 83 4.16 1.05 -10.11
N ASN A 84 3.59 2.02 -10.84
CA ASN A 84 4.17 3.36 -11.01
C ASN A 84 3.95 4.21 -9.76
N LYS A 85 5.04 4.63 -9.14
CA LYS A 85 5.02 5.37 -7.88
C LYS A 85 4.29 6.71 -7.94
N GLU A 86 4.54 7.51 -8.98
CA GLU A 86 3.92 8.83 -9.09
C GLU A 86 2.42 8.72 -9.33
N MET A 87 1.99 7.78 -10.18
CA MET A 87 0.57 7.54 -10.42
C MET A 87 -0.13 7.00 -9.17
N ALA A 88 0.50 6.09 -8.44
CA ALA A 88 -0.04 5.58 -7.18
C ALA A 88 -0.17 6.69 -6.13
N LEU A 89 0.80 7.62 -6.05
CA LEU A 89 0.72 8.75 -5.11
C LEU A 89 -0.39 9.72 -5.53
N GLN A 90 -0.47 10.05 -6.83
CA GLN A 90 -1.56 10.86 -7.34
C GLN A 90 -2.93 10.24 -7.11
N ALA A 91 -3.06 8.92 -7.20
CA ALA A 91 -4.28 8.19 -6.89
C ALA A 91 -4.72 8.40 -5.43
N VAL A 92 -3.78 8.30 -4.48
CA VAL A 92 -4.01 8.58 -3.06
C VAL A 92 -4.46 10.02 -2.87
N TYR A 93 -3.73 10.97 -3.43
CA TYR A 93 -4.07 12.40 -3.33
C TYR A 93 -5.43 12.73 -3.97
N LYS A 94 -5.74 12.21 -5.16
CA LYS A 94 -7.04 12.42 -5.82
C LYS A 94 -8.19 11.86 -5.01
N SER A 95 -7.97 10.70 -4.38
CA SER A 95 -9.03 10.02 -3.64
C SER A 95 -9.30 10.70 -2.29
N SER A 96 -8.30 11.39 -1.75
CA SER A 96 -8.34 12.03 -0.43
C SER A 96 -8.80 13.50 -0.42
N ILE A 97 -8.97 14.11 -1.60
CA ILE A 97 -9.63 15.41 -1.72
C ILE A 97 -11.10 15.25 -1.33
N ARG A 98 -11.42 15.80 -0.16
CA ARG A 98 -12.75 15.94 0.44
C ARG A 98 -13.58 17.00 -0.27
#